data_AF-A0A7J9IE09-F1
#
_entry.id   AF-A0A7J9IE09-F1
#
_cell.length_a   1.000
_cell.length_b   1.000
_cell.length_c   1.000
_cell.angle_alpha   90.00
_cell.angle_beta   90.00
_cell.angle_gamma   90.00
#
_symmetry.space_group_name_H-M   'P 1'
#
loop_
_entity.id
_entity.type
_entity.pdbx_description
1 polymer ?
#
loop_
_entity_poly.entity_id
_entity_poly.type
_entity_poly.pdbx_seq_one_letter_code
_entity_poly.pdbx_strand_id
1 'polypeptide(L)'
;MEVRVCTSEDSCRYARISELFVYEKFSKTPVERVEAGDICAVCGIEDIQIGETIADKAFGKPLPAIKVEEPTVKMAFSINTSPFVGREGKYVTSRNLRDRLYRELERNLAMRVEDGETADTFIVSGRGTLHITILIEN
;
A
#
# COMPACT_ATOMS: atom_id res chain seq x y z
N MET A 1 -23.96 -0.75 1.68
CA MET A 1 -24.04 -0.11 3.02
C MET A 1 -23.25 1.19 2.99
N GLU A 2 -23.79 2.32 3.45
CA GLU A 2 -23.02 3.56 3.60
C GLU A 2 -22.22 3.52 4.90
N VAL A 3 -20.94 3.84 4.83
CA VAL A 3 -20.01 3.82 5.97
C VAL A 3 -19.18 5.08 5.99
N ARG A 4 -18.53 5.34 7.12
CA ARG A 4 -17.58 6.43 7.27
C ARG A 4 -16.18 5.86 7.36
N VAL A 5 -15.29 6.25 6.45
CA VAL A 5 -13.86 5.89 6.51
C VAL A 5 -13.14 7.06 7.17
N CYS A 6 -12.45 6.78 8.27
CA CYS A 6 -11.71 7.79 9.02
C CYS A 6 -10.21 7.49 8.99
N THR A 7 -9.43 8.55 8.78
CA THR A 7 -7.97 8.52 8.86
C THR A 7 -7.51 8.54 10.31
N SER A 8 -6.22 8.29 10.48
CA SER A 8 -5.49 8.44 11.74
C SER A 8 -5.52 9.85 12.34
N GLU A 9 -5.84 10.86 11.51
CA GLU A 9 -5.83 12.29 11.85
C GLU A 9 -7.25 12.85 12.02
N ASP A 10 -8.22 11.99 12.36
CA ASP A 10 -9.65 12.32 12.55
C ASP A 10 -10.38 12.86 11.30
N SER A 11 -9.73 12.92 10.13
CA SER A 11 -10.42 13.23 8.88
C SER A 11 -11.30 12.06 8.46
N CYS A 12 -12.57 12.31 8.13
CA CYS A 12 -13.52 11.28 7.78
C CYS A 12 -14.22 11.58 6.45
N ARG A 13 -14.42 10.55 5.63
CA ARG A 13 -15.16 10.60 4.36
C ARG A 13 -16.24 9.53 4.30
N TYR A 14 -17.25 9.74 3.46
CA TYR A 14 -18.30 8.75 3.23
C TYR A 14 -17.91 7.81 2.10
N ALA A 15 -18.14 6.52 2.30
CA ALA A 15 -17.92 5.48 1.31
C ALA A 15 -19.08 4.48 1.30
N ARG A 16 -19.19 3.69 0.23
CA ARG A 16 -20.25 2.68 0.09
C ARG A 16 -19.63 1.29 -0.09
N ILE A 17 -20.00 0.39 0.79
CA ILE A 17 -19.67 -1.03 0.67
C ILE A 17 -20.64 -1.70 -0.29
N SER A 18 -20.09 -2.41 -1.29
CA SER A 18 -20.84 -3.19 -2.28
C SER A 18 -20.98 -4.66 -1.87
N GLU A 19 -19.88 -5.30 -1.47
CA GLU A 19 -19.81 -6.73 -1.17
C GLU A 19 -18.97 -7.00 0.08
N LEU A 20 -19.25 -8.11 0.75
CA LEU A 20 -18.62 -8.53 1.99
C LEU A 20 -18.27 -10.02 1.92
N PHE A 21 -17.06 -10.36 2.34
CA PHE A 21 -16.55 -11.72 2.32
C PHE A 21 -15.89 -12.08 3.66
N VAL A 22 -16.01 -13.33 4.07
CA VAL A 22 -15.27 -13.89 5.22
C VAL A 22 -14.29 -14.94 4.70
N TYR A 23 -13.14 -15.05 5.37
CA TYR A 23 -12.14 -16.07 5.06
C TYR A 23 -12.49 -17.39 5.76
N GLU A 24 -12.87 -18.39 4.98
CA GLU A 24 -13.02 -19.77 5.43
C GLU A 24 -11.86 -20.61 4.90
N LYS A 25 -10.93 -20.98 5.79
CA LYS A 25 -9.68 -21.67 5.44
C LYS A 25 -8.87 -20.87 4.40
N PHE A 26 -8.87 -21.30 3.15
CA PHE A 26 -8.13 -20.69 2.04
C PHE A 26 -9.05 -20.04 0.99
N SER A 27 -10.37 -20.07 1.21
CA SER A 27 -11.37 -19.51 0.29
C SER A 27 -12.06 -18.30 0.92
N LYS A 28 -12.49 -17.37 0.05
CA LYS A 28 -13.37 -16.27 0.42
C LYS A 28 -14.82 -16.69 0.13
N THR A 29 -15.67 -16.61 1.15
CA THR A 29 -17.11 -16.91 1.01
C THR A 29 -17.89 -15.60 1.14
N PRO A 30 -18.81 -15.28 0.21
CA PRO A 30 -19.66 -14.10 0.33
C PRO A 30 -20.62 -14.25 1.50
N VAL A 31 -20.77 -13.20 2.30
CA VAL A 31 -21.65 -13.20 3.48
C VAL A 31 -22.46 -11.91 3.56
N GLU A 32 -23.62 -11.95 4.19
CA GLU A 32 -24.48 -10.77 4.37
C GLU A 32 -24.10 -9.95 5.62
N ARG A 33 -23.46 -10.57 6.61
CA ARG A 33 -23.07 -9.93 7.88
C ARG A 33 -21.77 -10.51 8.41
N VAL A 34 -21.04 -9.68 9.16
CA VAL A 34 -19.84 -10.05 9.93
C VAL A 34 -20.01 -9.56 11.36
N GLU A 35 -19.43 -10.27 12.31
CA GLU A 35 -19.50 -9.94 13.72
C GLU A 35 -18.13 -9.48 14.25
N ALA A 36 -18.12 -8.90 15.45
CA ALA A 36 -16.89 -8.44 16.07
C ALA A 36 -15.97 -9.64 16.36
N GLY A 37 -14.75 -9.59 15.83
CA GLY A 37 -13.77 -10.67 15.91
C GLY A 37 -13.51 -11.38 14.59
N ASP A 38 -14.35 -11.17 13.58
CA ASP A 38 -14.16 -11.76 12.26
C ASP A 38 -13.09 -11.04 11.44
N ILE A 39 -12.34 -11.82 10.65
CA ILE A 39 -11.46 -11.29 9.60
C ILE A 39 -12.23 -11.36 8.28
N CYS A 40 -12.53 -10.20 7.72
CA CYS A 40 -13.33 -10.07 6.49
C CYS A 40 -12.62 -9.26 5.41
N ALA A 41 -13.09 -9.38 4.18
CA ALA A 41 -12.73 -8.52 3.07
C ALA A 41 -13.96 -7.74 2.61
N VAL A 42 -13.74 -6.46 2.30
CA VAL A 42 -14.79 -5.51 1.94
C VAL A 42 -14.47 -4.95 0.56
N CYS A 43 -15.47 -4.88 -0.31
CA CYS A 43 -15.36 -4.29 -1.64
C CYS A 43 -16.21 -3.01 -1.77
N GLY A 44 -15.82 -2.11 -2.67
CA GLY A 44 -16.58 -0.90 -3.00
C GLY A 44 -15.95 0.42 -2.52
N ILE A 45 -14.78 0.37 -1.88
CA ILE A 45 -14.03 1.56 -1.44
C ILE A 45 -12.71 1.60 -2.23
N GLU A 46 -12.57 2.54 -3.15
CA GLU A 46 -11.43 2.61 -4.07
C GLU A 46 -10.18 3.22 -3.43
N ASP A 47 -10.35 4.13 -2.48
CA ASP A 47 -9.27 4.96 -1.93
C ASP A 47 -8.86 4.57 -0.50
N ILE A 48 -9.16 3.34 -0.06
CA ILE A 48 -8.85 2.90 1.30
C ILE A 48 -7.35 2.64 1.49
N GLN A 49 -6.77 3.24 2.53
CA GLN A 49 -5.37 3.09 2.88
C GLN A 49 -5.17 2.21 4.11
N ILE A 50 -4.00 1.57 4.21
CA ILE A 50 -3.67 0.73 5.36
C ILE A 50 -3.55 1.61 6.61
N GLY A 51 -4.31 1.28 7.65
CA GLY A 51 -4.37 2.05 8.90
C GLY A 51 -5.59 2.96 9.02
N GLU A 52 -6.41 3.08 7.98
CA GLU A 52 -7.72 3.74 8.08
C GLU A 52 -8.75 2.84 8.79
N THR A 53 -9.73 3.48 9.42
CA THR A 53 -10.82 2.79 10.14
C THR A 53 -12.14 2.96 9.38
N ILE A 54 -12.78 1.85 9.01
CA ILE A 54 -14.18 1.86 8.56
C ILE A 54 -15.08 1.83 9.79
N ALA A 55 -15.89 2.88 9.95
CA ALA A 55 -16.74 3.07 11.11
C ALA A 55 -18.19 3.38 10.70
N ASP A 56 -19.08 3.35 11.69
CA ASP A 56 -20.49 3.70 11.51
C ASP A 56 -20.66 5.15 11.01
N LYS A 57 -21.69 5.36 10.19
CA LYS A 57 -22.00 6.67 9.59
C LYS A 57 -22.29 7.74 10.64
N ALA A 58 -23.01 7.40 11.70
CA ALA A 58 -23.53 8.35 12.67
C ALA A 58 -22.59 8.54 13.87
N PHE A 59 -22.06 7.46 14.44
CA PHE A 59 -21.29 7.49 15.69
C PHE A 59 -19.89 6.86 15.60
N GLY A 60 -19.39 6.61 14.39
CA GLY A 60 -18.07 6.05 14.19
C GLY A 60 -16.98 6.84 14.92
N LYS A 61 -15.99 6.16 15.48
CA LYS A 61 -14.77 6.78 16.02
C LYS A 61 -13.57 6.13 15.32
N PRO A 62 -12.56 6.90 14.88
CA PRO A 62 -11.35 6.30 14.36
C PRO A 62 -10.65 5.51 15.45
N LEU A 63 -10.06 4.38 15.07
CA LEU A 63 -9.17 3.64 15.94
C LEU A 63 -7.79 4.31 15.95
N PRO A 64 -7.02 4.17 17.05
CA PRO A 64 -5.67 4.70 17.11
C PRO A 64 -4.81 4.09 15.99
N ALA A 65 -4.03 4.95 15.33
CA ALA A 65 -3.16 4.53 14.26
C ALA A 65 -2.12 3.52 14.73
N ILE A 66 -1.88 2.50 13.91
CA ILE A 66 -0.76 1.58 14.15
C ILE A 66 0.52 2.32 13.79
N LYS A 67 1.42 2.48 14.77
CA LYS A 67 2.72 3.12 14.54
C LYS A 67 3.60 2.20 13.71
N VAL A 68 3.84 2.59 12.46
CA VAL A 68 4.77 1.91 11.55
C VAL A 68 6.19 2.40 11.86
N GLU A 69 7.13 1.47 12.02
CA GLU A 69 8.54 1.83 12.21
C GLU A 69 9.09 2.55 10.98
N GLU A 70 9.88 3.61 11.23
CA GLU A 70 10.54 4.40 10.22
C GLU A 70 11.61 3.59 9.46
N PRO A 71 11.86 3.90 8.18
CA PRO A 71 12.90 3.24 7.41
C PRO A 71 14.29 3.58 7.97
N THR A 72 15.17 2.58 8.01
CA THR A 72 16.52 2.68 8.60
C THR A 72 17.63 2.71 7.54
N VAL A 73 17.33 2.26 6.31
CA VAL A 73 18.27 2.21 5.19
C VAL A 73 17.70 3.00 4.02
N LYS A 74 18.56 3.76 3.33
CA LYS A 74 18.24 4.46 2.09
C LYS A 74 19.16 3.97 0.96
N MET A 75 18.62 3.80 -0.24
CA MET A 75 19.36 3.39 -1.44
C MET A 75 18.84 4.15 -2.66
N ALA A 76 19.75 4.56 -3.55
CA ALA A 76 19.39 5.18 -4.82
C ALA A 76 19.09 4.10 -5.87
N PHE A 77 17.91 4.19 -6.49
CA PHE A 77 17.48 3.36 -7.60
C PHE A 77 17.47 4.22 -8.85
N SER A 78 18.19 3.81 -9.88
CA SER A 78 18.25 4.55 -11.14
C SER A 78 18.06 3.64 -12.34
N ILE A 79 17.69 4.21 -13.48
CA ILE A 79 17.68 3.47 -14.74
C ILE A 79 19.10 3.06 -15.14
N ASN A 80 19.21 1.97 -15.89
CA ASN A 80 20.48 1.54 -16.45
C ASN A 80 20.83 2.37 -17.70
N THR A 81 21.90 3.16 -17.64
CA THR A 81 22.41 3.99 -18.75
C THR A 81 23.59 3.36 -19.50
N SER A 82 23.94 2.11 -19.19
CA SER A 82 25.06 1.41 -19.82
C SER A 82 24.74 0.93 -21.25
N PRO A 83 25.74 0.57 -22.06
CA PRO A 83 25.55 -0.03 -23.40
C PRO A 83 24.81 -1.37 -23.41
N PHE A 84 24.53 -1.94 -22.23
CA PHE A 84 23.79 -3.18 -22.04
C PHE A 84 22.30 -2.95 -21.77
N VAL A 85 21.84 -1.70 -21.71
CA VAL A 85 20.43 -1.37 -21.51
C VAL A 85 19.54 -2.06 -22.55
N GLY A 86 18.45 -2.68 -22.10
CA GLY A 86 17.49 -3.36 -22.96
C GLY A 86 17.95 -4.68 -23.56
N ARG A 87 19.16 -5.17 -23.24
CA ARG A 87 19.56 -6.55 -23.58
C ARG A 87 18.84 -7.58 -22.72
N GLU A 88 18.61 -7.23 -21.45
CA GLU A 88 17.83 -8.01 -20.48
C GLU A 88 16.83 -7.08 -19.80
N GLY A 89 15.62 -7.59 -19.55
CA GLY A 89 14.53 -6.83 -18.94
C GLY A 89 13.73 -5.97 -19.93
N LYS A 90 12.40 -6.06 -19.83
CA LYS A 90 11.45 -5.32 -20.68
C LYS A 90 11.18 -3.89 -20.18
N TYR A 91 11.37 -3.64 -18.89
CA TYR A 91 10.97 -2.41 -18.20
C TYR A 91 12.20 -1.65 -17.70
N VAL A 92 12.78 -0.81 -18.56
CA VAL A 92 14.06 -0.12 -18.28
C VAL A 92 13.96 1.42 -18.26
N THR A 93 12.75 1.97 -18.43
CA THR A 93 12.52 3.41 -18.46
C THR A 93 12.22 3.97 -17.06
N SER A 94 12.52 5.25 -16.84
CA SER A 94 12.26 5.92 -15.55
C SER A 94 10.77 5.86 -15.16
N ARG A 95 9.86 6.04 -16.14
CA ARG A 95 8.42 5.89 -15.92
C ARG A 95 8.05 4.51 -15.37
N ASN A 96 8.56 3.43 -15.97
CA ASN A 96 8.24 2.09 -15.52
C ASN A 96 8.79 1.81 -14.11
N LEU A 97 9.99 2.31 -13.81
CA LEU A 97 10.58 2.21 -12.46
C LEU A 97 9.71 2.96 -11.44
N ARG A 98 9.32 4.20 -11.74
CA ARG A 98 8.43 5.00 -10.89
C ARG A 98 7.11 4.26 -10.63
N ASP A 99 6.44 3.82 -11.68
CA ASP A 99 5.13 3.14 -11.55
C ASP A 99 5.23 1.86 -10.69
N ARG A 100 6.35 1.11 -10.79
CA ARG A 100 6.61 -0.08 -9.95
C ARG A 100 6.83 0.27 -8.49
N LEU A 101 7.62 1.31 -8.21
CA LEU A 101 7.92 1.76 -6.85
C LEU A 101 6.68 2.33 -6.15
N TYR A 102 5.89 3.13 -6.85
CA TYR A 102 4.66 3.72 -6.29
C TYR A 102 3.59 2.65 -6.04
N ARG A 103 3.48 1.63 -6.90
CA ARG A 103 2.60 0.48 -6.65
C ARG A 103 3.02 -0.30 -5.40
N GLU A 104 4.32 -0.37 -5.11
CA GLU A 104 4.80 -1.04 -3.90
C GLU A 104 4.38 -0.28 -2.63
N LEU A 105 4.40 1.05 -2.66
CA LEU A 105 3.97 1.89 -1.52
C LEU A 105 2.53 1.62 -1.07
N GLU A 106 1.65 1.20 -1.99
CA GLU A 106 0.26 0.84 -1.67
C GLU A 106 0.17 -0.37 -0.73
N ARG A 107 1.15 -1.28 -0.81
CA ARG A 107 1.16 -2.54 -0.05
C ARG A 107 2.18 -2.53 1.08
N ASN A 108 3.16 -1.63 1.01
CA ASN A 108 4.33 -1.63 1.86
C ASN A 108 4.47 -0.33 2.67
N LEU A 109 3.81 -0.31 3.84
CA LEU A 109 3.84 0.81 4.77
C LEU A 109 5.25 1.21 5.23
N ALA A 110 6.18 0.24 5.25
CA ALA A 110 7.55 0.38 5.73
C ALA A 110 8.50 1.02 4.70
N MET A 111 8.01 1.24 3.48
CA MET A 111 8.77 1.83 2.39
C MET A 111 8.44 3.32 2.24
N ARG A 112 9.46 4.09 1.83
CA ARG A 112 9.31 5.46 1.37
C ARG A 112 10.07 5.62 0.06
N VAL A 113 9.52 6.39 -0.86
CA VAL A 113 10.14 6.71 -2.15
C VAL A 113 10.13 8.22 -2.30
N GLU A 114 11.29 8.79 -2.59
CA GLU A 114 11.49 10.20 -2.86
C GLU A 114 12.12 10.35 -4.25
N ASP A 115 11.80 11.42 -4.97
CA ASP A 115 12.49 11.74 -6.22
C ASP A 115 13.95 12.13 -5.92
N GLY A 116 14.90 11.63 -6.70
CA GLY A 116 16.32 11.92 -6.54
C GLY A 116 16.76 13.23 -7.22
N GLU A 117 18.07 13.42 -7.32
CA GLU A 117 18.66 14.62 -7.95
C GLU A 117 18.37 14.73 -9.46
N THR A 118 18.12 13.58 -10.10
CA THR A 118 17.79 13.50 -11.53
C THR A 118 16.43 12.84 -11.71
N ALA A 119 15.75 13.15 -12.82
CA ALA A 119 14.45 12.55 -13.17
C ALA A 119 14.49 11.02 -13.37
N ASP A 120 15.70 10.44 -13.39
CA ASP A 120 15.94 9.02 -13.60
C ASP A 120 16.41 8.30 -12.32
N THR A 121 16.45 9.00 -11.19
CA THR A 121 16.88 8.47 -9.89
C THR A 121 15.79 8.64 -8.85
N PHE A 122 15.57 7.61 -8.04
CA PHE A 122 14.64 7.59 -6.91
C PHE A 122 15.36 7.14 -5.65
N ILE A 123 15.12 7.80 -4.53
CA ILE A 123 15.64 7.40 -3.22
C ILE A 123 14.61 6.50 -2.56
N VAL A 124 14.94 5.22 -2.43
CA VAL A 124 14.09 4.22 -1.78
C VAL A 124 14.60 3.98 -0.36
N SER A 125 13.70 4.13 0.61
CA SER A 125 13.99 3.90 2.02
C SER A 125 13.19 2.71 2.55
N GLY A 126 13.83 1.85 3.35
CA GLY A 126 13.19 0.67 3.95
C GLY A 126 13.77 0.30 5.31
N ARG A 127 13.11 -0.63 6.01
CA ARG A 127 13.47 -1.11 7.37
C ARG A 127 14.80 -1.87 7.51
N GLY A 128 15.51 -2.15 6.43
CA GLY A 128 16.78 -2.86 6.47
C GLY A 128 17.26 -3.30 5.10
N THR A 129 18.47 -3.81 5.02
CA THR A 129 19.08 -4.28 3.76
C THR A 129 18.27 -5.40 3.11
N LEU A 130 17.85 -6.40 3.90
CA LEU A 130 17.07 -7.54 3.39
C LEU A 130 15.74 -7.11 2.75
N HIS A 131 15.07 -6.11 3.31
CA HIS A 131 13.83 -5.59 2.76
C HIS A 131 14.04 -5.00 1.35
N ILE A 132 15.11 -4.22 1.18
CA ILE A 132 15.47 -3.63 -0.12
C ILE A 132 15.92 -4.73 -1.10
N THR A 133 16.63 -5.75 -0.64
CA THR A 133 17.01 -6.89 -1.49
C THR A 133 15.79 -7.61 -2.06
N ILE A 134 14.78 -7.89 -1.23
CA ILE A 134 13.54 -8.54 -1.67
C ILE A 134 12.80 -7.68 -2.71
N LEU A 135 12.83 -6.35 -2.57
CA LEU A 135 12.25 -5.44 -3.56
C LEU A 135 12.95 -5.51 -4.91
N ILE A 136 14.27 -5.63 -4.93
CA ILE A 136 15.07 -5.68 -6.16
C ILE A 136 14.86 -7.00 -6.91
N GLU A 137 14.71 -8.10 -6.17
CA GLU A 137 14.58 -9.45 -6.74
C GLU A 137 13.19 -9.73 -7.35
N ASN A 138 12.13 -9.05 -6.88
CA ASN A 138 10.73 -9.31 -7.26
C ASN A 138 10.11 -8.27 -8.23
#